data_AF-A0A0D2CP19-F1
#
_entry.id   AF-A0A0D2CP19-F1
#
_cell.length_a   1.000
_cell.length_b   1.000
_cell.length_c   1.000
_cell.angle_alpha   90.00
_cell.angle_beta   90.00
_cell.angle_gamma   90.00
#
_symmetry.space_group_name_H-M   'P 1'
#
loop_
_entity.id
_entity.type
_entity.pdbx_description
1 polymer ?
#
loop_
_entity_poly.entity_id
_entity_poly.type
_entity_poly.pdbx_seq_one_letter_code
_entity_poly.pdbx_strand_id
1 'polypeptide(L)'
;MPAPTTDGASAADIVHRLHLEGLSKKSLSKDPGSSLPDGFYHSPAVFQLERRAIFSKRWFLVSHKARYRHVGDYVQYEMAGFNFVIVKNKTGDIVGFHNICRHRAFPIVQETSGTARIFSCKYHGWSYDLNGKLAKAPRFTPESVSDFDASSIRLFPVHVHVDRNGFVYANIDARPEPEISWKAQYGGLDEQDVLVHSGVDWDAVEYDFTWIKDGKFNWKLMQDNYNECYHCLTAHPSVAKTTALDTYYVAPANPSNYIAHFSEPKPSVFSTSDFDATRFAGRSATHVFPVGHFSPNPGTGFMHLMRSIPTSATTTRQEYDVYRLNTPHATPEAHQRMTAFYQNVVDEDFALCEAVQRNLERGVFERGVLHPFHEEGVMAFQDMILRVLKEQVEAEEDAGRELWAARPAPQGQSGEVGTKQAATNLCERILGLGGGGGGGSCEKAMSRGLEW
;
A
#
# COMPACT_ATOMS: atom_id res chain seq x y z
N MET A 1 4.66 -21.08 25.99
CA MET A 1 4.05 -22.16 25.18
C MET A 1 2.55 -21.99 25.31
N PRO A 2 1.82 -21.61 24.24
CA PRO A 2 0.37 -21.63 24.32
C PRO A 2 -0.10 -23.08 24.44
N ALA A 3 -1.15 -23.29 25.22
CA ALA A 3 -1.73 -24.60 25.48
C ALA A 3 -2.28 -25.23 24.18
N PRO A 4 -2.19 -26.57 24.03
CA PRO A 4 -2.73 -27.24 22.86
C PRO A 4 -4.26 -27.11 22.86
N THR A 5 -4.81 -26.54 21.79
CA THR A 5 -6.25 -26.48 21.57
C THR A 5 -6.79 -27.89 21.39
N THR A 6 -7.91 -28.18 22.07
CA THR A 6 -8.49 -29.50 22.31
C THR A 6 -9.22 -30.15 21.12
N ASP A 7 -9.07 -29.64 19.90
CA ASP A 7 -9.53 -30.31 18.69
C ASP A 7 -8.30 -30.53 17.80
N GLY A 8 -7.99 -31.78 17.47
CA GLY A 8 -6.84 -32.16 16.63
C GLY A 8 -6.92 -31.71 15.16
N ALA A 9 -7.61 -30.60 14.87
CA ALA A 9 -7.69 -29.97 13.57
C ALA A 9 -6.40 -29.18 13.28
N SER A 10 -5.87 -29.31 12.06
CA SER A 10 -4.70 -28.54 11.64
C SER A 10 -5.05 -27.06 11.44
N ALA A 11 -4.05 -26.18 11.44
CA ALA A 11 -4.21 -24.75 11.13
C ALA A 11 -4.93 -24.53 9.79
N ALA A 12 -4.63 -25.37 8.80
CA ALA A 12 -5.27 -25.33 7.48
C ALA A 12 -6.77 -25.68 7.55
N ASP A 13 -7.17 -26.63 8.38
CA ASP A 13 -8.58 -27.03 8.55
C ASP A 13 -9.42 -25.91 9.17
N ILE A 14 -8.82 -25.12 10.08
CA ILE A 14 -9.47 -23.96 10.68
C ILE A 14 -9.69 -22.88 9.63
N VAL A 15 -8.64 -22.52 8.87
CA VAL A 15 -8.73 -21.50 7.81
C VAL A 15 -9.74 -21.89 6.74
N HIS A 16 -9.74 -23.14 6.30
CA HIS A 16 -10.69 -23.65 5.30
C HIS A 16 -12.14 -23.56 5.78
N ARG A 17 -12.42 -23.93 7.04
CA ARG A 17 -13.77 -23.82 7.60
C ARG A 17 -14.26 -22.37 7.65
N LEU A 18 -13.40 -21.45 8.12
CA LEU A 18 -13.72 -20.02 8.17
C LEU A 18 -13.99 -19.45 6.77
N HIS A 19 -13.24 -19.91 5.77
CA HIS A 19 -13.46 -19.56 4.36
C HIS A 19 -14.87 -19.96 3.90
N LEU A 20 -15.25 -21.22 4.07
CA LEU A 20 -16.56 -21.74 3.68
C LEU A 20 -17.71 -21.03 4.42
N GLU A 21 -17.54 -20.76 5.71
CA GLU A 21 -18.51 -19.99 6.48
C GLU A 21 -18.67 -18.56 5.94
N GLY A 22 -17.57 -17.90 5.58
CA GLY A 22 -17.61 -16.56 4.98
C GLY A 22 -18.26 -16.55 3.59
N LEU A 23 -17.95 -17.53 2.74
CA LEU A 23 -18.58 -17.69 1.42
C LEU A 23 -20.10 -17.89 1.56
N SER A 24 -20.53 -18.72 2.52
CA SER A 24 -21.96 -18.99 2.76
C SER A 24 -22.76 -17.76 3.19
N LYS A 25 -22.09 -16.74 3.75
CA LYS A 25 -22.69 -15.49 4.20
C LYS A 25 -22.72 -14.42 3.11
N LYS A 26 -22.14 -14.69 1.93
CA LYS A 26 -22.12 -13.71 0.84
C LYS A 26 -23.52 -13.48 0.29
N SER A 27 -23.95 -12.23 0.35
CA SER A 27 -25.16 -11.76 -0.31
C SER A 27 -24.87 -11.51 -1.78
N LEU A 28 -25.68 -12.11 -2.66
CA LEU A 28 -25.58 -11.90 -4.10
C LEU A 28 -26.50 -10.73 -4.47
N SER A 29 -25.97 -9.51 -4.41
CA SER A 29 -26.63 -8.37 -5.07
C SER A 29 -26.74 -8.67 -6.57
N LYS A 30 -27.83 -8.23 -7.18
CA LYS A 30 -28.05 -8.31 -8.63
C LYS A 30 -27.87 -6.95 -9.31
N ASP A 31 -27.73 -5.90 -8.52
CA ASP A 31 -27.60 -4.54 -9.03
C ASP A 31 -26.15 -4.32 -9.46
N PRO A 32 -25.92 -3.92 -10.72
CA PRO A 32 -24.56 -3.73 -11.21
C PRO A 32 -23.93 -2.49 -10.57
N GLY A 33 -22.64 -2.57 -10.28
CA GLY A 33 -21.83 -1.42 -9.89
C GLY A 33 -21.40 -0.59 -11.10
N SER A 34 -20.78 0.55 -10.83
CA SER A 34 -20.12 1.39 -11.83
C SER A 34 -18.66 1.57 -11.46
N SER A 35 -17.76 1.50 -12.44
CA SER A 35 -16.38 1.93 -12.24
C SER A 35 -16.30 3.44 -11.98
N LEU A 36 -15.15 3.88 -11.47
CA LEU A 36 -14.76 5.29 -11.51
C LEU A 36 -14.81 5.83 -12.95
N PRO A 37 -15.08 7.14 -13.13
CA PRO A 37 -14.87 7.81 -14.40
C PRO A 37 -13.43 7.63 -14.91
N ASP A 38 -13.27 7.52 -16.22
CA ASP A 38 -11.98 7.44 -16.91
C ASP A 38 -10.99 8.53 -16.46
N GLY A 39 -11.48 9.76 -16.23
CA GLY A 39 -10.69 10.90 -15.75
C GLY A 39 -9.92 10.64 -14.46
N PHE A 40 -10.36 9.72 -13.60
CA PHE A 40 -9.62 9.33 -12.40
C PHE A 40 -8.30 8.63 -12.72
N TYR A 41 -8.19 8.00 -13.89
CA TYR A 41 -7.04 7.19 -14.28
C TYR A 41 -6.04 7.94 -15.16
N HIS A 42 -6.30 9.19 -15.55
CA HIS A 42 -5.36 9.96 -16.38
C HIS A 42 -5.22 11.43 -16.03
N SER A 43 -6.14 12.01 -15.23
CA SER A 43 -6.09 13.42 -14.87
C SER A 43 -4.94 13.75 -13.91
N PRO A 44 -4.01 14.66 -14.28
CA PRO A 44 -2.99 15.15 -13.36
C PRO A 44 -3.56 15.87 -12.13
N ALA A 45 -4.74 16.49 -12.26
CA ALA A 45 -5.39 17.18 -11.14
C ALA A 45 -5.92 16.18 -10.10
N VAL A 46 -6.53 15.08 -10.54
CA VAL A 46 -6.94 13.98 -9.66
C VAL A 46 -5.71 13.40 -8.96
N PHE A 47 -4.62 13.16 -9.69
CA PHE A 47 -3.39 12.66 -9.09
C PHE A 47 -2.84 13.59 -8.00
N GLN A 48 -2.86 14.93 -8.18
CA GLN A 48 -2.44 15.84 -7.12
C GLN A 48 -3.40 15.83 -5.91
N LEU A 49 -4.70 15.67 -6.12
CA LEU A 49 -5.66 15.48 -5.03
C LEU A 49 -5.39 14.19 -4.27
N GLU A 50 -5.16 13.07 -4.96
CA GLU A 50 -4.78 11.77 -4.36
C GLU A 50 -3.50 11.90 -3.52
N ARG A 51 -2.50 12.64 -4.00
CA ARG A 51 -1.27 12.91 -3.24
C ARG A 51 -1.56 13.59 -1.91
N ARG A 52 -2.51 14.50 -1.85
CA ARG A 52 -2.90 15.21 -0.61
C ARG A 52 -3.79 14.34 0.27
N ALA A 53 -4.87 13.79 -0.28
CA ALA A 53 -5.90 13.04 0.44
C ALA A 53 -5.42 11.68 0.98
N ILE A 54 -4.54 11.02 0.23
CA ILE A 54 -4.09 9.65 0.48
C ILE A 54 -2.64 9.67 0.93
N PHE A 55 -1.72 9.93 0.01
CA PHE A 55 -0.29 9.65 0.22
C PHE A 55 0.40 10.58 1.22
N SER A 56 -0.21 11.73 1.56
CA SER A 56 0.34 12.66 2.54
C SER A 56 -0.13 12.43 3.98
N LYS A 57 -1.17 11.60 4.22
CA LYS A 57 -1.78 11.43 5.56
C LYS A 57 -2.31 10.04 5.90
N ARG A 58 -2.41 9.12 4.95
CA ARG A 58 -2.86 7.74 5.18
C ARG A 58 -1.65 6.83 5.40
N TRP A 59 -1.86 5.79 6.19
CA TRP A 59 -0.89 4.71 6.34
C TRP A 59 -0.82 3.88 5.06
N PHE A 60 0.35 3.34 4.74
CA PHE A 60 0.53 2.36 3.67
C PHE A 60 1.58 1.32 4.05
N LEU A 61 1.39 0.08 3.60
CA LEU A 61 2.30 -1.04 3.82
C LEU A 61 3.60 -0.84 3.04
N VAL A 62 4.76 -0.96 3.72
CA VAL A 62 6.08 -0.73 3.11
C VAL A 62 7.02 -1.93 3.14
N SER A 63 6.92 -2.83 4.14
CA SER A 63 7.85 -3.96 4.28
C SER A 63 7.35 -4.97 5.33
N HIS A 64 8.15 -6.00 5.60
CA HIS A 64 8.17 -6.76 6.85
C HIS A 64 9.47 -6.46 7.64
N LYS A 65 9.44 -6.62 8.96
CA LYS A 65 10.57 -6.35 9.89
C LYS A 65 11.81 -7.21 9.59
N ALA A 66 11.61 -8.36 8.96
CA ALA A 66 12.68 -9.25 8.49
C ALA A 66 13.67 -8.56 7.53
N ARG A 67 13.25 -7.48 6.87
CA ARG A 67 14.13 -6.66 6.02
C ARG A 67 15.11 -5.78 6.83
N TYR A 68 14.89 -5.65 8.13
CA TYR A 68 15.67 -4.83 9.06
C TYR A 68 16.29 -5.69 10.16
N ARG A 69 17.17 -6.63 9.76
CA ARG A 69 17.69 -7.66 10.67
C ARG A 69 18.62 -7.04 11.71
N HIS A 70 19.56 -6.22 11.28
CA HIS A 70 20.60 -5.63 12.09
C HIS A 70 20.39 -4.13 12.33
N VAL A 71 20.95 -3.63 13.43
CA VAL A 71 21.02 -2.18 13.70
C VAL A 71 21.73 -1.50 12.53
N GLY A 72 21.12 -0.44 12.01
CA GLY A 72 21.61 0.32 10.89
C GLY A 72 21.08 -0.15 9.54
N ASP A 73 20.44 -1.32 9.46
CA ASP A 73 19.78 -1.75 8.23
C ASP A 73 18.69 -0.74 7.87
N TYR A 74 18.77 -0.22 6.66
CA TYR A 74 17.86 0.79 6.13
C TYR A 74 17.40 0.43 4.73
N VAL A 75 16.23 0.94 4.38
CA VAL A 75 15.65 0.88 3.05
C VAL A 75 15.12 2.25 2.69
N GLN A 76 15.45 2.72 1.50
CA GLN A 76 14.90 3.93 0.92
C GLN A 76 13.63 3.57 0.15
N TYR A 77 12.60 4.40 0.31
CA TYR A 77 11.31 4.26 -0.34
C TYR A 77 10.90 5.57 -1.00
N GLU A 78 10.08 5.44 -2.03
CA GLU A 78 9.32 6.54 -2.60
C GLU A 78 7.84 6.17 -2.60
N MET A 79 6.97 7.12 -2.30
CA MET A 79 5.53 6.95 -2.43
C MET A 79 4.93 8.24 -3.00
N ALA A 80 4.42 8.19 -4.23
CA ALA A 80 3.82 9.34 -4.90
C ALA A 80 4.70 10.62 -4.86
N GLY A 81 6.01 10.45 -5.09
CA GLY A 81 7.02 11.52 -5.06
C GLY A 81 7.48 11.94 -3.66
N PHE A 82 6.98 11.35 -2.58
CA PHE A 82 7.54 11.51 -1.24
C PHE A 82 8.67 10.50 -1.04
N ASN A 83 9.90 10.99 -0.87
CA ASN A 83 11.09 10.17 -0.66
C ASN A 83 11.45 10.09 0.83
N PHE A 84 11.58 8.88 1.35
CA PHE A 84 11.86 8.61 2.76
C PHE A 84 12.77 7.39 2.94
N VAL A 85 13.36 7.27 4.13
CA VAL A 85 14.17 6.14 4.55
C VAL A 85 13.61 5.59 5.83
N ILE A 86 13.52 4.26 5.94
CA ILE A 86 13.22 3.55 7.17
C ILE A 86 14.46 2.81 7.61
N VAL A 87 14.76 2.82 8.90
CA VAL A 87 15.99 2.25 9.47
C VAL A 87 15.71 1.60 10.82
N LYS A 88 16.43 0.51 11.12
CA LYS A 88 16.52 0.00 12.48
C LYS A 88 17.57 0.77 13.27
N ASN A 89 17.15 1.52 14.26
CA ASN A 89 18.04 2.35 15.06
C ASN A 89 18.85 1.52 16.08
N LYS A 90 19.64 2.21 16.91
CA LYS A 90 20.49 1.57 17.94
C LYS A 90 19.72 0.98 19.13
N THR A 91 18.48 1.41 19.38
CA THR A 91 17.61 0.83 20.41
C THR A 91 16.88 -0.42 19.92
N GLY A 92 16.92 -0.68 18.61
CA GLY A 92 16.28 -1.82 17.97
C GLY A 92 14.93 -1.48 17.31
N ASP A 93 14.47 -0.23 17.45
CA ASP A 93 13.22 0.26 16.87
C ASP A 93 13.38 0.54 15.37
N ILE A 94 12.32 0.29 14.61
CA ILE A 94 12.23 0.64 13.19
C ILE A 94 11.60 2.02 13.10
N VAL A 95 12.36 3.01 12.62
CA VAL A 95 11.97 4.43 12.56
C VAL A 95 12.16 4.99 11.15
N GLY A 96 11.42 6.05 10.81
CA GLY A 96 11.42 6.63 9.46
C GLY A 96 11.77 8.11 9.44
N PHE A 97 12.38 8.56 8.35
CA PHE A 97 12.67 9.97 8.08
C PHE A 97 12.53 10.28 6.59
N HIS A 98 12.12 11.50 6.24
CA HIS A 98 12.27 11.97 4.86
C HIS A 98 13.76 11.94 4.46
N ASN A 99 14.01 11.51 3.22
CA ASN A 99 15.36 11.43 2.67
C ASN A 99 15.85 12.81 2.20
N ILE A 100 15.83 13.79 3.10
CA ILE A 100 16.05 15.22 2.80
C ILE A 100 16.96 15.80 3.88
N CYS A 101 18.19 16.14 3.50
CA CYS A 101 19.12 16.82 4.40
C CYS A 101 18.58 18.20 4.79
N ARG A 102 18.60 18.50 6.10
CA ARG A 102 18.13 19.77 6.67
C ARG A 102 18.92 21.00 6.23
N HIS A 103 20.12 20.83 5.66
CA HIS A 103 20.92 21.95 5.18
C HIS A 103 20.40 22.50 3.85
N ARG A 104 20.48 21.71 2.78
CA ARG A 104 20.13 22.13 1.40
C ARG A 104 19.48 21.00 0.60
N ALA A 105 18.61 20.23 1.26
CA ALA A 105 17.71 19.24 0.68
C ALA A 105 18.34 18.06 -0.10
N PHE A 106 19.67 17.91 -0.08
CA PHE A 106 20.32 16.74 -0.70
C PHE A 106 19.88 15.44 -0.02
N PRO A 107 19.71 14.33 -0.75
CA PRO A 107 19.35 13.04 -0.15
C PRO A 107 20.39 12.56 0.85
N ILE A 108 19.94 12.08 2.01
CA ILE A 108 20.82 11.55 3.06
C ILE A 108 21.33 10.14 2.72
N VAL A 109 20.58 9.38 1.93
CA VAL A 109 20.97 8.10 1.34
C VAL A 109 20.63 8.08 -0.15
N GLN A 110 21.52 7.50 -0.96
CA GLN A 110 21.32 7.36 -2.42
C GLN A 110 21.14 5.90 -2.83
N GLU A 111 21.67 4.96 -2.05
CA GLU A 111 21.41 3.54 -2.24
C GLU A 111 19.97 3.21 -1.82
N THR A 112 19.37 2.25 -2.51
CA THR A 112 18.00 1.78 -2.23
C THR A 112 17.89 1.02 -0.92
N SER A 113 18.99 0.40 -0.46
CA SER A 113 19.08 -0.22 0.87
C SER A 113 20.55 -0.41 1.29
N GLY A 114 20.77 -0.65 2.57
CA GLY A 114 22.09 -1.02 3.09
C GLY A 114 22.13 -0.97 4.61
N THR A 115 23.35 -0.95 5.17
CA THR A 115 23.57 -0.81 6.61
C THR A 115 24.37 0.45 6.89
N ALA A 116 23.85 1.32 7.76
CA ALA A 116 24.48 2.59 8.13
C ALA A 116 24.77 2.65 9.63
N ARG A 117 25.93 3.20 10.01
CA ARG A 117 26.21 3.60 11.42
C ARG A 117 25.79 5.04 11.71
N ILE A 118 25.72 5.85 10.65
CA ILE A 118 25.39 7.28 10.63
C ILE A 118 24.95 7.62 9.19
N PHE A 119 23.98 8.51 9.04
CA PHE A 119 23.62 9.05 7.72
C PHE A 119 24.48 10.26 7.42
N SER A 120 25.33 10.19 6.40
CA SER A 120 26.26 11.27 6.04
C SER A 120 25.89 11.87 4.69
N CYS A 121 25.38 13.10 4.71
CA CYS A 121 24.99 13.85 3.52
C CYS A 121 26.23 14.13 2.65
N LYS A 122 26.23 13.60 1.42
CA LYS A 122 27.35 13.73 0.48
C LYS A 122 27.54 15.15 -0.06
N TYR A 123 26.60 16.07 0.14
CA TYR A 123 26.75 17.44 -0.34
C TYR A 123 27.75 18.28 0.49
N HIS A 124 27.54 18.38 1.81
CA HIS A 124 28.36 19.25 2.68
C HIS A 124 28.83 18.55 3.97
N GLY A 125 28.66 17.23 4.08
CA GLY A 125 29.14 16.45 5.21
C GLY A 125 28.35 16.63 6.51
N TRP A 126 27.14 17.18 6.46
CA TRP A 126 26.21 17.10 7.59
C TRP A 126 25.86 15.64 7.85
N SER A 127 25.92 15.21 9.09
CA SER A 127 25.65 13.82 9.45
C SER A 127 24.64 13.70 10.58
N TYR A 128 23.74 12.72 10.46
CA TYR A 128 22.66 12.45 11.39
C TYR A 128 22.82 11.05 11.98
N ASP A 129 22.50 10.89 13.25
CA ASP A 129 22.42 9.56 13.85
C ASP A 129 21.22 8.76 13.29
N LEU A 130 21.10 7.49 13.71
CA LEU A 130 20.01 6.61 13.25
C LEU A 130 18.64 6.98 13.85
N ASN A 131 18.57 7.98 14.74
CA ASN A 131 17.35 8.61 15.23
C ASN A 131 17.11 9.97 14.55
N GLY A 132 17.85 10.26 13.48
CA GLY A 132 17.74 11.48 12.68
C GLY A 132 18.23 12.74 13.36
N LYS A 133 18.83 12.69 14.57
CA LYS A 133 19.38 13.87 15.22
C LYS A 133 20.68 14.29 14.52
N LEU A 134 20.85 15.59 14.30
CA LEU A 134 22.11 16.12 13.75
C LEU A 134 23.27 15.79 14.70
N ALA A 135 24.22 15.01 14.21
CA ALA A 135 25.41 14.60 14.94
C ALA A 135 26.61 15.50 14.63
N LYS A 136 26.72 16.01 13.39
CA LYS A 136 27.81 16.89 12.97
C LYS A 136 27.37 17.80 11.84
N ALA A 137 27.70 19.09 11.94
CA ALA A 137 27.67 20.06 10.85
C ALA A 137 29.08 20.65 10.70
N PRO A 138 29.85 20.26 9.66
CA PRO A 138 31.21 20.75 9.48
C PRO A 138 31.26 22.28 9.43
N ARG A 139 32.20 22.88 10.18
CA ARG A 139 32.45 24.34 10.27
C ARG A 139 31.34 25.18 10.93
N PHE A 140 30.34 24.55 11.53
CA PHE A 140 29.40 25.23 12.43
C PHE A 140 29.93 25.09 13.86
N THR A 141 30.85 25.96 14.25
CA THR A 141 31.40 26.03 15.60
C THR A 141 30.92 27.31 16.29
N PRO A 142 30.96 27.40 17.64
CA PRO A 142 30.55 28.62 18.34
C PRO A 142 31.29 29.88 17.86
N GLU A 143 32.52 29.74 17.36
CA GLU A 143 33.33 30.86 16.83
C GLU A 143 32.89 31.30 15.44
N SER A 144 32.39 30.38 14.60
CA SER A 144 31.96 30.71 13.23
C SER A 144 30.48 31.08 13.14
N VAL A 145 29.63 30.45 13.96
CA VAL A 145 28.18 30.66 14.00
C VAL A 145 27.72 30.52 15.45
N SER A 146 27.74 31.64 16.20
CA SER A 146 27.47 31.66 17.65
C SER A 146 26.09 31.11 18.03
N ASP A 147 25.09 31.35 17.17
CA ASP A 147 23.69 31.03 17.46
C ASP A 147 23.27 29.67 16.87
N PHE A 148 24.22 28.86 16.40
CA PHE A 148 23.91 27.55 15.83
C PHE A 148 23.61 26.51 16.91
N ASP A 149 22.32 26.19 17.07
CA ASP A 149 21.89 25.09 17.92
C ASP A 149 21.66 23.80 17.12
N ALA A 150 22.68 22.95 17.07
CA ALA A 150 22.59 21.62 16.47
C ALA A 150 21.54 20.72 17.14
N SER A 151 21.21 20.95 18.42
CA SER A 151 20.31 20.09 19.19
C SER A 151 18.86 20.21 18.72
N SER A 152 18.48 21.36 18.16
CA SER A 152 17.16 21.62 17.55
C SER A 152 16.98 20.99 16.16
N ILE A 153 18.06 20.53 15.52
CA ILE A 153 18.03 20.04 14.14
C ILE A 153 17.93 18.52 14.11
N ARG A 154 16.82 18.05 13.53
CA ARG A 154 16.57 16.63 13.24
C ARG A 154 16.09 16.47 11.80
N LEU A 155 16.29 15.31 11.21
CA LEU A 155 15.60 14.94 9.97
C LEU A 155 14.07 15.03 10.18
N PHE A 156 13.35 15.31 9.09
CA PHE A 156 11.89 15.31 9.16
C PHE A 156 11.40 13.87 9.38
N PRO A 157 10.70 13.58 10.48
CA PRO A 157 10.28 12.21 10.80
C PRO A 157 9.20 11.71 9.83
N VAL A 158 9.11 10.40 9.71
CA VAL A 158 8.00 9.67 9.08
C VAL A 158 7.47 8.71 10.15
N HIS A 159 6.16 8.66 10.34
CA HIS A 159 5.56 7.74 11.29
C HIS A 159 5.71 6.31 10.79
N VAL A 160 6.11 5.40 11.68
CA VAL A 160 6.28 3.98 11.39
C VAL A 160 5.47 3.17 12.40
N HIS A 161 4.76 2.17 11.91
CA HIS A 161 4.06 1.18 12.73
C HIS A 161 4.55 -0.21 12.33
N VAL A 162 4.89 -1.04 13.31
CA VAL A 162 5.19 -2.46 13.10
C VAL A 162 4.09 -3.24 13.79
N ASP A 163 3.30 -4.00 13.03
CA ASP A 163 2.21 -4.78 13.61
C ASP A 163 2.71 -6.06 14.29
N ARG A 164 1.81 -6.80 14.94
CA ARG A 164 2.16 -8.03 15.66
C ARG A 164 2.77 -9.11 14.77
N ASN A 165 2.44 -9.11 13.48
CA ASN A 165 2.93 -10.07 12.50
C ASN A 165 4.22 -9.56 11.84
N GLY A 166 4.76 -8.42 12.27
CA GLY A 166 6.00 -7.84 11.78
C GLY A 166 5.87 -7.05 10.49
N PHE A 167 4.68 -6.81 9.95
CA PHE A 167 4.51 -5.91 8.80
C PHE A 167 4.77 -4.47 9.23
N VAL A 168 5.48 -3.74 8.38
CA VAL A 168 5.92 -2.36 8.59
C VAL A 168 5.08 -1.46 7.70
N TYR A 169 4.49 -0.44 8.32
CA TYR A 169 3.66 0.57 7.68
C TYR A 169 4.27 1.95 7.90
N ALA A 170 4.08 2.86 6.94
CA ALA A 170 4.53 4.24 7.04
C ALA A 170 3.37 5.22 6.86
N ASN A 171 3.49 6.39 7.48
CA ASN A 171 2.62 7.55 7.26
C ASN A 171 3.46 8.83 7.25
N ILE A 172 3.30 9.64 6.21
CA ILE A 172 4.15 10.80 5.88
C ILE A 172 3.57 12.11 6.46
N ASP A 173 2.48 12.04 7.22
CA ASP A 173 1.98 13.18 7.97
C ASP A 173 3.10 13.85 8.78
N ALA A 174 3.22 15.17 8.68
CA ALA A 174 4.29 15.92 9.35
C ALA A 174 3.91 16.37 10.76
N ARG A 175 2.68 16.09 11.22
CA ARG A 175 2.28 16.32 12.60
C ARG A 175 3.08 15.46 13.58
N PRO A 176 3.16 15.85 14.86
CA PRO A 176 3.78 15.00 15.88
C PRO A 176 3.11 13.63 16.02
N GLU A 177 1.79 13.59 15.82
CA GLU A 177 0.98 12.38 15.71
C GLU A 177 0.16 12.45 14.41
N PRO A 178 0.04 11.35 13.66
CA PRO A 178 -0.69 11.36 12.41
C PRO A 178 -2.18 11.60 12.65
N GLU A 179 -2.86 12.29 11.73
CA GLU A 179 -4.31 12.56 11.81
C GLU A 179 -5.14 11.32 12.08
N ILE A 180 -4.75 10.25 11.40
CA ILE A 180 -5.40 8.96 11.43
C ILE A 180 -4.39 7.98 12.00
N SER A 181 -4.72 7.37 13.13
CA SER A 181 -3.91 6.31 13.71
C SER A 181 -3.98 5.05 12.84
N TRP A 182 -2.95 4.20 12.93
CA TRP A 182 -2.93 2.92 12.20
C TRP A 182 -4.16 2.07 12.55
N LYS A 183 -4.54 2.01 13.83
CA LYS A 183 -5.72 1.25 14.31
C LYS A 183 -7.03 1.83 13.77
N ALA A 184 -7.15 3.15 13.65
CA ALA A 184 -8.33 3.78 13.07
C ALA A 184 -8.48 3.45 11.56
N GLN A 185 -7.36 3.35 10.84
CA GLN A 185 -7.39 3.01 9.41
C GLN A 185 -7.63 1.52 9.14
N TYR A 186 -7.01 0.63 9.92
CA TYR A 186 -6.96 -0.80 9.59
C TYR A 186 -7.65 -1.72 10.58
N GLY A 187 -8.13 -1.23 11.73
CA GLY A 187 -8.88 -2.04 12.67
C GLY A 187 -8.15 -3.32 13.07
N GLY A 188 -8.75 -4.47 12.78
CA GLY A 188 -8.20 -5.82 13.05
C GLY A 188 -7.38 -6.44 11.91
N LEU A 189 -6.77 -5.63 11.03
CA LEU A 189 -5.97 -6.16 9.89
C LEU A 189 -4.91 -7.18 10.34
N ASP A 190 -4.24 -6.93 11.45
CA ASP A 190 -3.19 -7.78 12.02
C ASP A 190 -3.74 -8.93 12.89
N GLU A 191 -5.06 -8.98 13.07
CA GLU A 191 -5.81 -9.94 13.88
C GLU A 191 -6.61 -10.93 13.01
N GLN A 192 -6.49 -10.84 11.69
CA GLN A 192 -7.21 -11.74 10.77
C GLN A 192 -6.91 -13.20 11.11
N ASP A 193 -7.97 -14.01 11.22
CA ASP A 193 -7.86 -15.43 11.59
C ASP A 193 -6.89 -16.20 10.70
N VAL A 194 -6.82 -15.86 9.41
CA VAL A 194 -5.88 -16.47 8.46
C VAL A 194 -4.41 -16.19 8.77
N LEU A 195 -4.09 -15.07 9.45
CA LEU A 195 -2.73 -14.78 9.92
C LEU A 195 -2.47 -15.47 11.26
N VAL A 196 -3.45 -15.44 12.17
CA VAL A 196 -3.38 -16.07 13.50
C VAL A 196 -3.22 -17.59 13.39
N HIS A 197 -3.95 -18.21 12.46
CA HIS A 197 -3.94 -19.65 12.21
C HIS A 197 -3.05 -20.06 11.03
N SER A 198 -2.17 -19.17 10.55
CA SER A 198 -1.26 -19.48 9.43
C SER A 198 -0.21 -20.55 9.76
N GLY A 199 0.09 -20.75 11.04
CA GLY A 199 1.21 -21.59 11.50
C GLY A 199 2.59 -20.99 11.21
N VAL A 200 2.66 -19.75 10.74
CA VAL A 200 3.91 -19.02 10.53
C VAL A 200 4.41 -18.47 11.85
N ASP A 201 5.71 -18.61 12.11
CA ASP A 201 6.38 -17.86 13.16
C ASP A 201 6.99 -16.58 12.56
N TRP A 202 6.25 -15.49 12.72
CA TRP A 202 6.55 -14.18 12.14
C TRP A 202 7.89 -13.57 12.59
N ASP A 203 8.49 -14.06 13.69
CA ASP A 203 9.81 -13.62 14.15
C ASP A 203 10.96 -14.28 13.37
N ALA A 204 10.72 -15.44 12.75
CA ALA A 204 11.72 -16.22 12.01
C ALA A 204 11.57 -16.11 10.48
N VAL A 205 10.70 -15.22 10.00
CA VAL A 205 10.61 -14.87 8.58
C VAL A 205 11.93 -14.26 8.10
N GLU A 206 12.39 -14.66 6.91
CA GLU A 206 13.62 -14.14 6.31
C GLU A 206 13.31 -13.35 5.04
N TYR A 207 13.93 -12.18 4.87
CA TYR A 207 13.90 -11.46 3.60
C TYR A 207 14.78 -12.18 2.56
N ASP A 208 14.29 -12.26 1.32
CA ASP A 208 15.02 -12.86 0.22
C ASP A 208 15.51 -11.80 -0.78
N PHE A 209 14.61 -11.26 -1.60
CA PHE A 209 14.95 -10.24 -2.58
C PHE A 209 13.75 -9.32 -2.86
N THR A 210 14.02 -8.24 -3.57
CA THR A 210 13.00 -7.34 -4.14
C THR A 210 13.09 -7.44 -5.65
N TRP A 211 11.96 -7.55 -6.34
CA TRP A 211 11.90 -7.32 -7.78
C TRP A 211 11.03 -6.09 -8.08
N ILE A 212 11.37 -5.38 -9.16
CA ILE A 212 10.75 -4.11 -9.53
C ILE A 212 10.35 -4.16 -11.00
N LYS A 213 9.18 -3.58 -11.32
CA LYS A 213 8.72 -3.43 -12.69
C LYS A 213 7.98 -2.11 -12.86
N ASP A 214 8.40 -1.30 -13.83
CA ASP A 214 7.72 -0.05 -14.18
C ASP A 214 6.62 -0.30 -15.22
N GLY A 215 5.43 0.26 -14.98
CA GLY A 215 4.24 0.08 -15.81
C GLY A 215 3.67 1.42 -16.28
N LYS A 216 3.15 1.43 -17.52
CA LYS A 216 2.51 2.61 -18.14
C LYS A 216 1.00 2.62 -17.87
N PHE A 217 0.64 2.63 -16.61
CA PHE A 217 -0.75 2.70 -16.14
C PHE A 217 -0.86 3.44 -14.80
N ASN A 218 -2.04 3.99 -14.53
CA ASN A 218 -2.39 4.57 -13.24
C ASN A 218 -2.36 3.52 -12.13
N TRP A 219 -1.90 3.91 -10.94
CA TRP A 219 -1.72 3.00 -9.82
C TRP A 219 -2.99 2.25 -9.43
N LYS A 220 -4.16 2.89 -9.57
CA LYS A 220 -5.47 2.29 -9.27
C LYS A 220 -5.80 1.10 -10.17
N LEU A 221 -5.30 1.05 -11.41
CA LEU A 221 -5.61 -0.05 -12.32
C LEU A 221 -5.05 -1.39 -11.83
N MET A 222 -3.87 -1.40 -11.21
CA MET A 222 -3.37 -2.64 -10.59
C MET A 222 -4.22 -3.05 -9.39
N GLN A 223 -4.77 -2.07 -8.66
CA GLN A 223 -5.60 -2.36 -7.48
C GLN A 223 -6.98 -2.85 -7.90
N ASP A 224 -7.56 -2.26 -8.93
CA ASP A 224 -8.78 -2.75 -9.58
C ASP A 224 -8.54 -4.20 -10.05
N ASN A 225 -7.46 -4.44 -10.81
CA ASN A 225 -7.10 -5.78 -11.32
C ASN A 225 -6.86 -6.80 -10.18
N TYR A 226 -6.19 -6.41 -9.10
CA TYR A 226 -5.89 -7.33 -7.99
C TYR A 226 -7.14 -7.68 -7.17
N ASN A 227 -8.06 -6.73 -6.97
CA ASN A 227 -9.23 -6.88 -6.10
C ASN A 227 -10.38 -7.70 -6.69
N GLU A 228 -10.15 -8.40 -7.79
CA GLU A 228 -11.06 -9.35 -8.41
C GLU A 228 -10.29 -10.54 -9.02
N CYS A 229 -11.03 -11.58 -9.42
CA CYS A 229 -10.47 -12.70 -10.17
C CYS A 229 -11.41 -13.12 -11.30
N TYR A 230 -12.20 -12.16 -11.80
CA TYR A 230 -13.09 -12.30 -12.93
C TYR A 230 -12.28 -12.47 -14.23
N HIS A 231 -11.17 -11.74 -14.37
CA HIS A 231 -10.28 -11.90 -15.52
C HIS A 231 -9.45 -13.20 -15.46
N CYS A 232 -9.28 -13.81 -14.28
CA CYS A 232 -8.35 -14.92 -14.05
C CYS A 232 -8.58 -16.13 -14.98
N LEU A 233 -9.84 -16.48 -15.26
CA LEU A 233 -10.16 -17.58 -16.18
C LEU A 233 -9.70 -17.32 -17.62
N THR A 234 -9.67 -16.05 -18.01
CA THR A 234 -9.36 -15.63 -19.38
C THR A 234 -7.88 -15.31 -19.55
N ALA A 235 -7.28 -14.61 -18.58
CA ALA A 235 -5.93 -14.06 -18.71
C ALA A 235 -4.83 -14.89 -18.03
N HIS A 236 -5.17 -15.76 -17.06
CA HIS A 236 -4.19 -16.53 -16.30
C HIS A 236 -4.36 -18.05 -16.45
N PRO A 237 -3.86 -18.65 -17.56
CA PRO A 237 -3.91 -20.10 -17.76
C PRO A 237 -3.29 -20.91 -16.61
N SER A 238 -2.30 -20.36 -15.91
CA SER A 238 -1.62 -20.98 -14.77
C SER A 238 -2.48 -20.96 -13.50
N VAL A 239 -3.19 -19.87 -13.23
CA VAL A 239 -4.13 -19.74 -12.09
C VAL A 239 -5.35 -20.64 -12.30
N ALA A 240 -5.93 -20.62 -13.50
CA ALA A 240 -7.09 -21.43 -13.85
C ALA A 240 -6.84 -22.95 -13.71
N LYS A 241 -5.58 -23.41 -13.75
CA LYS A 241 -5.22 -24.82 -13.51
C LYS A 241 -5.21 -25.21 -12.05
N THR A 242 -5.01 -24.28 -11.13
CA THR A 242 -4.72 -24.58 -9.72
C THR A 242 -5.82 -24.13 -8.77
N THR A 243 -6.53 -23.06 -9.09
CA THR A 243 -7.50 -22.40 -8.18
C THR A 243 -8.93 -22.69 -8.60
N ALA A 244 -9.79 -23.09 -7.65
CA ALA A 244 -11.23 -23.26 -7.83
C ALA A 244 -11.89 -21.88 -7.82
N LEU A 245 -11.90 -21.21 -8.97
CA LEU A 245 -12.34 -19.82 -9.09
C LEU A 245 -13.84 -19.62 -8.81
N ASP A 246 -14.64 -20.68 -8.84
CA ASP A 246 -16.03 -20.70 -8.37
C ASP A 246 -16.17 -20.53 -6.84
N THR A 247 -15.10 -20.80 -6.09
CA THR A 247 -15.02 -20.57 -4.64
C THR A 247 -14.34 -19.25 -4.26
N TYR A 248 -13.85 -18.49 -5.26
CA TYR A 248 -13.17 -17.23 -5.02
C TYR A 248 -14.17 -16.16 -4.56
N TYR A 249 -13.84 -15.50 -3.45
CA TYR A 249 -14.52 -14.27 -3.05
C TYR A 249 -13.57 -13.36 -2.28
N VAL A 250 -13.97 -12.10 -2.16
CA VAL A 250 -13.27 -11.09 -1.36
C VAL A 250 -14.14 -10.66 -0.18
N ALA A 251 -13.54 -10.27 0.94
CA ALA A 251 -14.23 -9.71 2.09
C ALA A 251 -13.66 -8.32 2.40
N PRO A 252 -14.28 -7.24 1.87
CA PRO A 252 -13.93 -5.88 2.22
C PRO A 252 -14.26 -5.59 3.69
N ALA A 253 -13.29 -5.06 4.45
CA ALA A 253 -13.40 -4.91 5.89
C ALA A 253 -13.95 -3.55 6.33
N ASN A 254 -15.12 -3.12 5.86
CA ASN A 254 -15.63 -1.78 6.18
C ASN A 254 -16.00 -1.60 7.68
N PRO A 255 -15.64 -0.47 8.32
CA PRO A 255 -15.01 0.74 7.75
C PRO A 255 -13.47 0.70 7.66
N SER A 256 -12.82 -0.41 8.02
CA SER A 256 -11.38 -0.61 7.90
C SER A 256 -10.94 -0.75 6.44
N ASN A 257 -9.78 -0.20 6.10
CA ASN A 257 -9.36 -0.03 4.71
C ASN A 257 -8.49 -1.20 4.23
N TYR A 258 -9.05 -2.40 4.20
CA TYR A 258 -8.42 -3.59 3.61
C TYR A 258 -9.46 -4.55 3.02
N ILE A 259 -9.01 -5.43 2.13
CA ILE A 259 -9.85 -6.42 1.45
C ILE A 259 -9.14 -7.77 1.56
N ALA A 260 -9.76 -8.73 2.24
CA ALA A 260 -9.24 -10.09 2.34
C ALA A 260 -9.71 -10.92 1.14
N HIS A 261 -8.87 -11.80 0.64
CA HIS A 261 -9.17 -12.65 -0.52
C HIS A 261 -9.10 -14.10 -0.12
N PHE A 262 -10.03 -14.88 -0.64
CA PHE A 262 -10.09 -16.29 -0.35
C PHE A 262 -10.43 -17.10 -1.59
N SER A 263 -9.86 -18.30 -1.67
CA SER A 263 -10.09 -19.24 -2.76
C SER A 263 -9.69 -20.64 -2.32
N GLU A 264 -10.43 -21.65 -2.80
CA GLU A 264 -10.04 -23.03 -2.64
C GLU A 264 -9.16 -23.52 -3.80
N PRO A 265 -8.30 -24.53 -3.58
CA PRO A 265 -7.72 -25.32 -4.65
C PRO A 265 -8.78 -26.11 -5.43
N LYS A 266 -8.52 -26.37 -6.72
CA LYS A 266 -9.37 -27.29 -7.49
C LYS A 266 -9.30 -28.72 -6.94
N PRO A 267 -10.43 -29.47 -6.91
CA PRO A 267 -10.42 -30.89 -6.50
C PRO A 267 -9.42 -31.76 -7.29
N SER A 268 -9.25 -31.49 -8.59
CA SER A 268 -8.31 -32.20 -9.46
C SER A 268 -6.86 -32.11 -9.01
N VAL A 269 -6.52 -31.05 -8.28
CA VAL A 269 -5.17 -30.77 -7.78
C VAL A 269 -4.78 -31.73 -6.65
N PHE A 270 -5.75 -32.25 -5.90
CA PHE A 270 -5.53 -33.25 -4.86
C PHE A 270 -5.38 -34.68 -5.41
N SER A 271 -5.74 -34.90 -6.68
CA SER A 271 -5.73 -36.23 -7.31
C SER A 271 -4.42 -36.57 -8.04
N THR A 272 -3.51 -35.61 -8.19
CA THR A 272 -2.24 -35.78 -8.92
C THR A 272 -1.08 -35.98 -7.96
N SER A 273 -0.29 -37.05 -8.14
CA SER A 273 0.89 -37.37 -7.32
C SER A 273 2.00 -36.31 -7.36
N ASP A 274 2.03 -35.51 -8.45
CA ASP A 274 3.11 -34.56 -8.72
C ASP A 274 2.78 -33.14 -8.23
N PHE A 275 1.54 -32.91 -7.77
CA PHE A 275 1.12 -31.59 -7.28
C PHE A 275 1.29 -31.46 -5.77
N ASP A 276 1.94 -30.38 -5.37
CA ASP A 276 2.15 -30.04 -3.98
C ASP A 276 0.92 -29.39 -3.35
N ALA A 277 0.04 -30.23 -2.75
CA ALA A 277 -1.19 -29.78 -2.10
C ALA A 277 -0.96 -28.78 -0.95
N THR A 278 0.26 -28.72 -0.41
CA THR A 278 0.63 -27.76 0.64
C THR A 278 0.55 -26.32 0.14
N ARG A 279 0.60 -26.05 -1.18
CA ARG A 279 0.44 -24.70 -1.78
C ARG A 279 -0.79 -23.90 -1.36
N PHE A 280 -1.81 -24.57 -0.83
CA PHE A 280 -3.05 -23.96 -0.38
C PHE A 280 -3.23 -24.01 1.14
N ALA A 281 -2.31 -24.66 1.85
CA ALA A 281 -2.32 -24.73 3.31
C ALA A 281 -2.04 -23.34 3.90
N GLY A 282 -3.09 -22.72 4.44
CA GLY A 282 -3.02 -21.42 5.11
C GLY A 282 -2.69 -20.24 4.18
N ARG A 283 -2.88 -20.39 2.85
CA ARG A 283 -2.68 -19.27 1.92
C ARG A 283 -3.66 -18.16 2.26
N SER A 284 -3.13 -16.96 2.40
CA SER A 284 -3.93 -15.74 2.51
C SER A 284 -3.44 -14.72 1.52
N ALA A 285 -4.34 -13.87 1.05
CA ALA A 285 -3.97 -12.66 0.34
C ALA A 285 -4.86 -11.52 0.84
N THR A 286 -4.25 -10.37 1.09
CA THR A 286 -4.97 -9.20 1.59
C THR A 286 -4.47 -7.96 0.87
N HIS A 287 -5.38 -7.24 0.24
CA HIS A 287 -5.14 -5.86 -0.18
C HIS A 287 -5.23 -4.92 1.02
N VAL A 288 -4.24 -4.07 1.15
CA VAL A 288 -4.08 -3.05 2.19
C VAL A 288 -4.10 -1.69 1.50
N PHE A 289 -5.22 -0.99 1.62
CA PHE A 289 -5.38 0.33 1.03
C PHE A 289 -4.28 1.27 1.52
N PRO A 290 -3.67 2.10 0.66
CA PRO A 290 -4.08 2.35 -0.73
C PRO A 290 -3.44 1.43 -1.77
N VAL A 291 -2.21 0.98 -1.56
CA VAL A 291 -1.36 0.44 -2.64
C VAL A 291 -0.67 -0.88 -2.31
N GLY A 292 -0.92 -1.42 -1.12
CA GLY A 292 -0.18 -2.56 -0.59
C GLY A 292 -0.95 -3.86 -0.72
N HIS A 293 -0.22 -4.96 -0.85
CA HIS A 293 -0.78 -6.31 -0.70
C HIS A 293 0.22 -7.18 0.04
N PHE A 294 -0.28 -8.11 0.85
CA PHE A 294 0.52 -9.22 1.35
C PHE A 294 -0.13 -10.54 0.97
N SER A 295 0.68 -11.52 0.56
CA SER A 295 0.20 -12.87 0.32
C SER A 295 1.15 -13.91 0.93
N PRO A 296 0.99 -14.23 2.23
CA PRO A 296 1.66 -15.36 2.82
C PRO A 296 1.08 -16.67 2.28
N ASN A 297 1.98 -17.57 1.92
CA ASN A 297 1.69 -18.93 1.51
C ASN A 297 2.52 -19.88 2.40
N PRO A 298 2.02 -20.17 3.61
CA PRO A 298 2.72 -21.00 4.59
C PRO A 298 3.13 -22.34 4.01
N GLY A 299 2.28 -23.01 3.23
CA GLY A 299 2.64 -24.32 2.73
C GLY A 299 3.70 -24.35 1.62
N THR A 300 4.11 -23.21 1.04
CA THR A 300 5.30 -23.18 0.16
C THR A 300 6.50 -22.50 0.80
N GLY A 301 6.37 -22.02 2.04
CA GLY A 301 7.39 -21.21 2.67
C GLY A 301 7.58 -19.85 1.99
N PHE A 302 6.59 -19.36 1.24
CA PHE A 302 6.72 -18.17 0.41
C PHE A 302 5.78 -17.08 0.92
N MET A 303 6.26 -15.84 0.99
CA MET A 303 5.41 -14.66 1.12
C MET A 303 5.92 -13.59 0.17
N HIS A 304 5.01 -12.91 -0.52
CA HIS A 304 5.34 -11.66 -1.17
C HIS A 304 4.55 -10.49 -0.57
N LEU A 305 5.14 -9.30 -0.66
CA LEU A 305 4.48 -8.01 -0.50
C LEU A 305 4.50 -7.29 -1.83
N MET A 306 3.35 -6.87 -2.36
CA MET A 306 3.28 -6.01 -3.55
C MET A 306 3.03 -4.57 -3.10
N ARG A 307 3.70 -3.60 -3.73
CA ARG A 307 3.45 -2.16 -3.56
C ARG A 307 3.37 -1.46 -4.90
N SER A 308 2.24 -0.80 -5.17
CA SER A 308 2.05 0.05 -6.33
C SER A 308 2.49 1.48 -6.03
N ILE A 309 3.69 1.86 -6.46
CA ILE A 309 4.26 3.19 -6.25
C ILE A 309 3.81 4.11 -7.38
N PRO A 310 2.90 5.06 -7.16
CA PRO A 310 2.47 5.97 -8.21
C PRO A 310 3.63 6.92 -8.57
N THR A 311 4.00 6.99 -9.84
CA THR A 311 5.05 7.92 -10.31
C THR A 311 4.48 9.08 -11.12
N SER A 312 3.27 8.93 -11.67
CA SER A 312 2.47 10.01 -12.24
C SER A 312 0.99 9.64 -12.25
N ALA A 313 0.16 10.45 -12.92
CA ALA A 313 -1.25 10.12 -13.16
C ALA A 313 -1.44 8.89 -14.07
N THR A 314 -0.42 8.46 -14.82
CA THR A 314 -0.54 7.38 -15.81
C THR A 314 0.64 6.40 -15.78
N THR A 315 1.50 6.49 -14.76
CA THR A 315 2.65 5.59 -14.59
C THR A 315 2.78 5.13 -13.15
N THR A 316 3.19 3.87 -12.98
CA THR A 316 3.30 3.21 -11.68
C THR A 316 4.53 2.32 -11.68
N ARG A 317 5.30 2.33 -10.60
CA ARG A 317 6.33 1.33 -10.34
C ARG A 317 5.75 0.28 -9.39
N GLN A 318 5.74 -0.98 -9.79
CA GLN A 318 5.43 -2.06 -8.87
C GLN A 318 6.71 -2.57 -8.22
N GLU A 319 6.68 -2.70 -6.90
CA GLU A 319 7.74 -3.32 -6.12
C GLU A 319 7.21 -4.53 -5.39
N TYR A 320 8.01 -5.59 -5.38
CA TYR A 320 7.63 -6.87 -4.78
C TYR A 320 8.74 -7.36 -3.87
N ASP A 321 8.47 -7.39 -2.57
CA ASP A 321 9.40 -7.98 -1.60
C ASP A 321 9.05 -9.42 -1.38
N VAL A 322 10.05 -10.29 -1.47
CA VAL A 322 9.92 -11.72 -1.26
C VAL A 322 10.54 -12.10 0.07
N TYR A 323 9.82 -12.95 0.80
CA TYR A 323 10.25 -13.48 2.07
C TYR A 323 10.11 -15.00 2.07
N ARG A 324 10.99 -15.65 2.83
CA ARG A 324 10.92 -17.06 3.17
C ARG A 324 10.21 -17.19 4.52
N LEU A 325 9.13 -17.96 4.54
CA LEU A 325 8.41 -18.35 5.74
C LEU A 325 9.02 -19.64 6.31
N ASN A 326 9.05 -19.74 7.62
CA ASN A 326 9.69 -20.82 8.37
C ASN A 326 8.70 -21.96 8.70
N THR A 327 8.16 -22.61 7.67
CA THR A 327 7.16 -23.68 7.83
C THR A 327 7.73 -25.05 7.43
N PRO A 328 7.15 -26.18 7.89
CA PRO A 328 7.64 -27.53 7.56
C PRO A 328 7.67 -27.88 6.07
N HIS A 329 6.96 -27.12 5.24
CA HIS A 329 6.83 -27.35 3.80
C HIS A 329 7.66 -26.37 2.95
N ALA A 330 8.39 -25.46 3.60
CA ALA A 330 9.29 -24.52 2.96
C ALA A 330 10.52 -25.25 2.37
N THR A 331 10.54 -25.46 1.06
CA THR A 331 11.71 -25.99 0.33
C THR A 331 12.23 -24.96 -0.66
N PRO A 332 13.56 -24.92 -0.93
CA PRO A 332 14.11 -24.03 -1.96
C PRO A 332 13.43 -24.18 -3.33
N GLU A 333 13.09 -25.42 -3.71
CA GLU A 333 12.41 -25.72 -4.97
C GLU A 333 10.96 -25.20 -4.98
N ALA A 334 10.22 -25.31 -3.87
CA ALA A 334 8.89 -24.72 -3.75
C ALA A 334 8.95 -23.19 -3.88
N HIS A 335 9.90 -22.57 -3.19
CA HIS A 335 10.11 -21.12 -3.20
C HIS A 335 10.43 -20.59 -4.60
N GLN A 336 11.34 -21.24 -5.32
CA GLN A 336 11.68 -20.88 -6.71
C GLN A 336 10.48 -21.04 -7.66
N ARG A 337 9.72 -22.13 -7.53
CA ARG A 337 8.50 -22.33 -8.33
C ARG A 337 7.47 -21.24 -8.08
N MET A 338 7.25 -20.86 -6.83
CA MET A 338 6.29 -19.81 -6.47
C MET A 338 6.75 -18.43 -6.98
N THR A 339 8.05 -18.17 -6.91
CA THR A 339 8.65 -16.96 -7.48
C THR A 339 8.35 -16.86 -8.98
N ALA A 340 8.67 -17.90 -9.74
CA ALA A 340 8.44 -17.92 -11.19
C ALA A 340 6.95 -17.83 -11.56
N PHE A 341 6.09 -18.50 -10.79
CA PHE A 341 4.64 -18.42 -10.96
C PHE A 341 4.12 -17.00 -10.79
N TYR A 342 4.48 -16.32 -9.69
CA TYR A 342 4.01 -14.95 -9.45
C TYR A 342 4.59 -13.95 -10.46
N GLN A 343 5.85 -14.10 -10.88
CA GLN A 343 6.43 -13.26 -11.92
C GLN A 343 5.68 -13.37 -13.25
N ASN A 344 5.29 -14.59 -13.66
CA ASN A 344 4.50 -14.79 -14.86
C ASN A 344 3.11 -14.14 -14.77
N VAL A 345 2.41 -14.32 -13.64
CA VAL A 345 1.08 -13.71 -13.42
C VAL A 345 1.18 -12.17 -13.46
N VAL A 346 2.21 -11.60 -12.82
CA VAL A 346 2.49 -10.16 -12.87
C VAL A 346 2.76 -9.68 -14.31
N ASP A 347 3.41 -10.49 -15.15
CA ASP A 347 3.61 -10.13 -16.56
C ASP A 347 2.31 -10.06 -17.36
N GLU A 348 1.40 -11.00 -17.11
CA GLU A 348 0.05 -11.04 -17.68
C GLU A 348 -0.77 -9.81 -17.22
N ASP A 349 -0.79 -9.51 -15.93
CA ASP A 349 -1.51 -8.37 -15.35
C ASP A 349 -1.04 -7.01 -15.88
N PHE A 350 0.28 -6.85 -16.03
CA PHE A 350 0.84 -5.62 -16.60
C PHE A 350 0.35 -5.39 -18.03
N ALA A 351 0.29 -6.44 -18.85
CA ALA A 351 -0.17 -6.33 -20.22
C ALA A 351 -1.63 -5.87 -20.28
N LEU A 352 -2.47 -6.37 -19.37
CA LEU A 352 -3.87 -5.93 -19.21
C LEU A 352 -3.94 -4.46 -18.80
N CYS A 353 -3.27 -4.08 -17.71
CA CYS A 353 -3.31 -2.72 -17.16
C CYS A 353 -2.83 -1.67 -18.18
N GLU A 354 -1.74 -1.94 -18.90
CA GLU A 354 -1.24 -1.02 -19.93
C GLU A 354 -2.19 -0.92 -21.14
N ALA A 355 -2.86 -2.02 -21.51
CA ALA A 355 -3.87 -1.99 -22.58
C ALA A 355 -5.10 -1.19 -22.17
N VAL A 356 -5.57 -1.36 -20.93
CA VAL A 356 -6.67 -0.58 -20.35
C VAL A 356 -6.32 0.90 -20.32
N GLN A 357 -5.16 1.27 -19.77
CA GLN A 357 -4.71 2.68 -19.71
C GLN A 357 -4.72 3.33 -21.10
N ARG A 358 -4.16 2.64 -22.12
CA ARG A 358 -4.13 3.15 -23.51
C ARG A 358 -5.51 3.41 -24.09
N ASN A 359 -6.55 2.71 -23.63
CA ASN A 359 -7.93 2.90 -24.08
C ASN A 359 -8.65 3.99 -23.29
N LEU A 360 -8.42 4.08 -21.97
CA LEU A 360 -8.94 5.17 -21.14
C LEU A 360 -8.49 6.53 -21.67
N GLU A 361 -7.26 6.63 -22.17
CA GLU A 361 -6.71 7.87 -22.74
C GLU A 361 -7.25 8.24 -24.13
N ARG A 362 -8.14 7.44 -24.74
CA ARG A 362 -8.71 7.72 -26.07
C ARG A 362 -9.89 8.69 -26.06
N GLY A 363 -10.44 9.00 -24.89
CA GLY A 363 -11.58 9.91 -24.75
C GLY A 363 -12.90 9.34 -25.28
N VAL A 364 -13.02 8.01 -25.37
CA VAL A 364 -14.24 7.31 -25.81
C VAL A 364 -14.94 6.61 -24.63
N PHE A 365 -14.17 6.03 -23.71
CA PHE A 365 -14.69 5.35 -22.54
C PHE A 365 -14.92 6.36 -21.41
N GLU A 366 -16.10 6.34 -20.79
CA GLU A 366 -16.42 7.19 -19.64
C GLU A 366 -16.45 6.37 -18.34
N ARG A 367 -17.26 5.30 -18.30
CA ARG A 367 -17.41 4.40 -17.15
C ARG A 367 -17.75 2.98 -17.62
N GLY A 368 -17.38 1.99 -16.82
CA GLY A 368 -17.71 0.58 -17.00
C GLY A 368 -18.76 0.09 -16.02
N VAL A 369 -19.42 -1.01 -16.37
CA VAL A 369 -20.36 -1.73 -15.50
C VAL A 369 -19.60 -2.81 -14.75
N LEU A 370 -19.75 -2.88 -13.42
CA LEU A 370 -19.09 -3.85 -12.56
C LEU A 370 -20.05 -4.93 -12.07
N HIS A 371 -19.58 -6.17 -12.06
CA HIS A 371 -20.32 -7.31 -11.56
C HIS A 371 -20.35 -7.29 -10.02
N PRO A 372 -21.53 -7.30 -9.37
CA PRO A 372 -21.66 -7.05 -7.93
C PRO A 372 -20.96 -8.08 -7.05
N PHE A 373 -20.88 -9.34 -7.48
CA PHE A 373 -20.16 -10.39 -6.78
C PHE A 373 -18.68 -10.50 -7.18
N HIS A 374 -18.39 -10.71 -8.47
CA HIS A 374 -17.02 -10.95 -8.94
C HIS A 374 -16.10 -9.73 -8.82
N GLU A 375 -16.64 -8.51 -8.81
CA GLU A 375 -15.89 -7.25 -8.73
C GLU A 375 -16.25 -6.46 -7.45
N GLU A 376 -16.76 -7.13 -6.41
CA GLU A 376 -17.06 -6.53 -5.10
C GLU A 376 -15.85 -5.80 -4.51
N GLY A 377 -14.65 -6.38 -4.66
CA GLY A 377 -13.41 -5.80 -4.15
C GLY A 377 -13.02 -4.54 -4.92
N VAL A 378 -13.28 -4.49 -6.23
CA VAL A 378 -13.08 -3.31 -7.07
C VAL A 378 -13.96 -2.18 -6.58
N MET A 379 -15.26 -2.44 -6.40
CA MET A 379 -16.20 -1.45 -5.89
C MET A 379 -15.79 -0.95 -4.49
N ALA A 380 -15.47 -1.86 -3.58
CA ALA A 380 -15.05 -1.49 -2.23
C ALA A 380 -13.78 -0.64 -2.21
N PHE A 381 -12.79 -0.96 -3.06
CA PHE A 381 -11.58 -0.16 -3.20
C PHE A 381 -11.89 1.24 -3.75
N GLN A 382 -12.73 1.33 -4.78
CA GLN A 382 -13.13 2.61 -5.37
C GLN A 382 -13.94 3.47 -4.39
N ASP A 383 -14.80 2.87 -3.57
CA ASP A 383 -15.51 3.55 -2.48
C ASP A 383 -14.54 4.10 -1.43
N MET A 384 -13.50 3.34 -1.07
CA MET A 384 -12.44 3.83 -0.16
C MET A 384 -11.77 5.08 -0.74
N ILE A 385 -11.45 5.09 -2.04
CA ILE A 385 -10.87 6.26 -2.73
C ILE A 385 -11.84 7.44 -2.70
N LEU A 386 -13.08 7.25 -3.15
CA LEU A 386 -14.07 8.33 -3.25
C LEU A 386 -14.32 8.98 -1.90
N ARG A 387 -14.45 8.18 -0.83
CA ARG A 387 -14.61 8.69 0.53
C ARG A 387 -13.45 9.60 0.96
N VAL A 388 -12.21 9.15 0.80
CA VAL A 388 -11.06 9.96 1.27
C VAL A 388 -10.79 11.18 0.40
N LEU A 389 -11.10 11.13 -0.90
CA LEU A 389 -11.01 12.30 -1.77
C LEU A 389 -12.10 13.32 -1.44
N LYS A 390 -13.33 12.86 -1.18
CA LYS A 390 -14.43 13.73 -0.75
C LYS A 390 -14.10 14.46 0.56
N GLU A 391 -13.64 13.72 1.58
CA GLU A 391 -13.19 14.31 2.86
C GLU A 391 -12.11 15.39 2.66
N GLN A 392 -11.17 15.16 1.73
CA GLN A 392 -10.11 16.12 1.44
C GLN A 392 -10.64 17.36 0.71
N VAL A 393 -11.53 17.19 -0.27
CA VAL A 393 -12.12 18.30 -1.02
C VAL A 393 -12.90 19.21 -0.07
N GLU A 394 -13.77 18.63 0.77
CA GLU A 394 -14.54 19.38 1.77
C GLU A 394 -13.62 20.17 2.71
N ALA A 395 -12.56 19.54 3.23
CA ALA A 395 -11.60 20.21 4.10
C ALA A 395 -10.80 21.33 3.38
N GLU A 396 -10.47 21.18 2.11
CA GLU A 396 -9.77 22.20 1.32
C GLU A 396 -10.69 23.38 0.95
N GLU A 397 -11.97 23.11 0.70
CA GLU A 397 -13.00 24.13 0.47
C GLU A 397 -13.23 24.97 1.74
N ASP A 398 -13.39 24.32 2.89
CA ASP A 398 -13.53 25.00 4.19
C ASP A 398 -12.29 25.84 4.53
N ALA A 399 -11.09 25.36 4.21
CA ALA A 399 -9.84 26.08 4.44
C ALA A 399 -9.54 27.16 3.37
N GLY A 400 -10.23 27.13 2.23
CA GLY A 400 -9.95 28.00 1.08
C GLY A 400 -8.55 27.82 0.45
N ARG A 401 -7.90 26.67 0.68
CA ARG A 401 -6.55 26.35 0.20
C ARG A 401 -6.28 24.85 0.20
N GLU A 402 -5.30 24.41 -0.59
CA GLU A 402 -4.81 23.03 -0.52
C GLU A 402 -4.23 22.69 0.86
N LEU A 403 -4.50 21.48 1.34
CA LEU A 403 -4.00 20.97 2.60
C LEU A 403 -2.99 19.84 2.35
N TRP A 404 -1.74 20.06 2.74
CA TRP A 404 -0.66 19.09 2.59
C TRP A 404 -0.17 18.64 3.97
N ALA A 405 -0.70 17.53 4.47
CA ALA A 405 -0.33 17.00 5.80
C ALA A 405 1.16 16.66 5.91
N ALA A 406 1.77 16.21 4.81
CA ALA A 406 3.20 15.92 4.74
C ALA A 406 4.12 17.16 4.74
N ARG A 407 3.59 18.39 4.77
CA ARG A 407 4.41 19.61 4.88
C ARG A 407 4.56 20.00 6.35
N PRO A 408 5.79 20.00 6.91
CA PRO A 408 6.02 20.49 8.26
C PRO A 408 5.59 21.96 8.39
N ALA A 409 5.04 22.33 9.55
CA ALA A 409 4.80 23.73 9.88
C ALA A 409 6.12 24.53 9.86
N PRO A 410 6.10 25.81 9.44
CA PRO A 410 7.29 26.65 9.49
C PRO A 410 7.91 26.69 10.90
N GLN A 411 9.21 26.43 11.02
CA GLN A 411 9.91 26.58 12.29
C GLN A 411 9.90 28.07 12.68
N GLY A 412 9.20 28.41 13.77
CA GLY A 412 9.27 29.74 14.39
C GLY A 412 8.25 30.80 13.94
N GLN A 413 7.17 30.44 13.23
CA GLN A 413 6.03 31.34 13.04
C GLN A 413 4.71 30.61 13.30
N SER A 414 4.05 30.98 14.40
CA SER A 414 2.60 30.87 14.51
C SER A 414 1.99 31.89 13.54
N GLY A 415 1.91 31.55 12.27
CA GLY A 415 1.40 32.45 11.25
C GLY A 415 1.30 31.75 9.90
N GLU A 416 0.08 31.62 9.40
CA GLU A 416 -0.22 31.05 8.10
C GLU A 416 0.49 31.81 6.99
N VAL A 417 1.50 31.19 6.37
CA VAL A 417 1.95 31.57 5.03
C VAL A 417 1.21 30.67 4.04
N GLY A 418 -0.07 30.95 3.86
CA GLY A 418 -0.87 30.37 2.80
C GLY A 418 -0.52 31.05 1.48
N THR A 419 0.10 30.32 0.54
CA THR A 419 0.03 30.70 -0.87
C THR A 419 -1.43 30.61 -1.28
N LYS A 420 -2.10 31.76 -1.44
CA LYS A 420 -3.41 31.85 -2.10
C LYS A 420 -3.24 31.47 -3.58
N GLN A 421 -3.12 30.18 -3.85
CA GLN A 421 -3.42 29.67 -5.17
C GLN A 421 -4.92 29.49 -5.18
N ALA A 422 -5.63 30.34 -5.93
CA ALA A 422 -7.07 30.33 -5.99
C ALA A 422 -7.57 28.90 -6.24
N ALA A 423 -8.28 28.33 -5.27
CA ALA A 423 -9.02 27.08 -5.42
C ALA A 423 -10.18 27.35 -6.40
N THR A 424 -9.88 27.46 -7.70
CA THR A 424 -10.92 27.46 -8.73
C THR A 424 -11.49 26.06 -8.75
N ASN A 425 -12.77 25.94 -8.38
CA ASN A 425 -13.64 24.77 -8.35
C ASN A 425 -12.97 23.49 -8.90
N LEU A 426 -12.27 22.76 -8.04
CA LEU A 426 -11.55 21.52 -8.39
C LEU A 426 -12.52 20.50 -9.00
N CYS A 427 -13.79 20.54 -8.58
CA CYS A 427 -14.92 19.78 -9.08
C CYS A 427 -15.19 20.02 -10.58
N GLU A 428 -15.15 21.27 -11.06
CA GLU A 428 -15.31 21.60 -12.50
C GLU A 428 -14.14 21.09 -13.35
N ARG A 429 -12.92 21.07 -12.78
CA ARG A 429 -11.73 20.54 -13.46
C ARG A 429 -11.66 19.01 -13.49
N ILE A 430 -12.17 18.34 -12.45
CA ILE A 430 -12.21 16.87 -12.35
C ILE A 430 -13.30 16.29 -13.26
N LEU A 431 -14.45 16.97 -13.42
CA LEU A 431 -15.60 16.47 -14.18
C LEU A 431 -15.73 17.05 -15.60
N GLY A 432 -14.79 17.91 -16.04
CA GLY A 432 -14.84 18.51 -17.37
C GLY A 432 -16.05 19.43 -17.60
N LEU A 433 -16.72 19.89 -16.54
CA LEU A 433 -17.86 20.79 -16.65
C LEU A 433 -17.35 22.20 -16.92
N GLY A 434 -17.40 22.62 -18.18
CA GLY A 434 -17.01 23.95 -18.63
C GLY A 434 -17.68 25.07 -17.83
N GLY A 435 -16.91 26.11 -17.51
CA GLY A 435 -17.27 27.20 -16.60
C GLY A 435 -18.67 27.76 -16.81
N GLY A 436 -19.54 27.51 -15.84
CA GLY A 436 -20.84 28.11 -15.70
C GLY A 436 -21.11 28.31 -14.22
N GLY A 437 -20.95 29.55 -13.75
CA GLY A 437 -21.05 29.90 -12.33
C GLY A 437 -22.37 29.42 -11.70
N GLY A 438 -22.25 28.50 -10.73
CA GLY A 438 -23.36 28.03 -9.92
C GLY A 438 -22.87 27.07 -8.85
N GLY A 439 -22.66 27.58 -7.63
CA GLY A 439 -22.16 26.83 -6.46
C GLY A 439 -23.09 25.74 -5.89
N GLY A 440 -23.92 25.11 -6.72
CA GLY A 440 -24.84 24.01 -6.34
C GLY A 440 -24.70 22.74 -7.20
N SER A 441 -23.69 22.66 -8.06
CA SER A 441 -23.45 21.53 -8.97
C SER A 441 -22.61 20.40 -8.34
N CYS A 442 -21.65 20.73 -7.47
CA CYS A 442 -20.67 19.77 -6.97
C CYS A 442 -21.28 18.74 -5.99
N GLU A 443 -22.17 19.19 -5.10
CA GLU A 443 -22.96 18.28 -4.24
C GLU A 443 -23.75 17.28 -5.10
N LYS A 444 -24.39 17.74 -6.19
CA LYS A 444 -25.15 16.87 -7.09
C LYS A 444 -24.29 15.89 -7.89
N ALA A 445 -23.07 16.25 -8.29
CA ALA A 445 -22.22 15.35 -9.08
C ALA A 445 -21.58 14.25 -8.21
N MET A 446 -21.19 14.57 -6.98
CA MET A 446 -20.71 13.57 -6.02
C MET A 446 -21.86 12.81 -5.31
N SER A 447 -23.04 13.42 -5.13
CA SER A 447 -24.22 12.74 -4.57
C SER A 447 -24.95 11.87 -5.59
N ARG A 448 -24.98 12.22 -6.88
CA ARG A 448 -25.52 11.35 -7.94
C ARG A 448 -24.67 10.10 -8.18
N GLY A 449 -23.44 10.06 -7.67
CA GLY A 449 -22.62 8.84 -7.59
C GLY A 449 -22.97 7.92 -6.42
N LEU A 450 -23.88 8.35 -5.53
CA LEU A 450 -24.33 7.61 -4.34
C LEU A 450 -25.84 7.33 -4.32
N GLU A 451 -26.58 7.71 -5.36
CA GLU A 451 -27.98 7.31 -5.56
C GLU A 451 -28.08 6.33 -6.72
N TRP A 452 -27.66 5.06 -6.54
CA TRP A 452 -28.25 3.85 -7.15
C TRP A 452 -27.85 2.63 -6.33
#